data_AF-A0A940TNQ6-F1
#
_entry.id   AF-A0A940TNQ6-F1
#
_cell.length_a   1.000
_cell.length_b   1.000
_cell.length_c   1.000
_cell.angle_alpha   90.00
_cell.angle_beta   90.00
_cell.angle_gamma   90.00
#
_symmetry.space_group_name_H-M   'P 1'
#
loop_
_entity.id
_entity.type
_entity.pdbx_description
1 polymer ?
#
loop_
_entity_poly.entity_id
_entity_poly.type
_entity_poly.pdbx_seq_one_letter_code
_entity_poly.pdbx_strand_id
1 'polypeptide(L)'
;MKTRKEFLEAVMKMANLANLKQADDAARAVISLTKLIIGDELSQRIAEVSPPDLREGWESIRAAQMDDFERDELIFETGEVSEQ
;
A
#
# COMPACT_ATOMS: atom_id res chain seq x y z
N MET A 1 -12.82 4.68 -17.68
CA MET A 1 -12.32 4.04 -16.45
C MET A 1 -10.82 4.18 -16.45
N LYS A 2 -10.19 4.50 -15.31
CA LYS A 2 -8.73 4.44 -15.21
C LYS A 2 -8.32 2.98 -14.97
N THR A 3 -7.43 2.48 -15.80
CA THR A 3 -6.73 1.20 -15.59
C THR A 3 -5.71 1.33 -14.45
N ARG A 4 -5.27 0.20 -13.89
CA ARG A 4 -4.15 0.13 -12.95
C ARG A 4 -2.91 0.80 -13.51
N LYS A 5 -2.64 0.61 -14.81
CA LYS A 5 -1.51 1.25 -15.49
C LYS A 5 -1.62 2.78 -15.46
N GLU A 6 -2.76 3.35 -15.83
CA GLU A 6 -2.97 4.80 -15.80
C GLU A 6 -2.90 5.37 -14.38
N PHE A 7 -3.35 4.61 -13.38
CA PHE A 7 -3.17 4.96 -11.98
C PHE A 7 -1.68 5.01 -11.59
N LEU A 8 -0.91 3.97 -11.92
CA LEU A 8 0.53 3.91 -11.61
C LEU A 8 1.34 4.96 -12.38
N GLU A 9 0.98 5.27 -13.63
CA GLU A 9 1.59 6.37 -14.38
C GLU A 9 1.34 7.73 -13.72
N ALA A 10 0.14 7.94 -13.17
CA ALA A 10 -0.17 9.14 -12.40
C ALA A 10 0.67 9.20 -11.11
N VAL A 11 0.75 8.10 -10.35
CA VAL A 11 1.59 8.02 -9.14
C VAL A 11 3.06 8.30 -9.48
N MET A 12 3.59 7.65 -10.51
CA MET A 12 4.96 7.83 -10.99
C MET A 12 5.25 9.30 -11.31
N LYS A 13 4.34 9.97 -12.03
CA LYS A 13 4.49 11.38 -12.38
C LYS A 13 4.41 12.31 -11.17
N MET A 14 3.46 12.06 -10.25
CA MET A 14 3.27 12.90 -9.06
C MET A 14 4.44 12.80 -8.08
N ALA A 15 4.98 11.59 -7.90
CA ALA A 15 6.06 11.31 -6.97
C ALA A 15 7.47 11.33 -7.62
N ASN A 16 7.56 11.69 -8.91
CA ASN A 16 8.80 11.72 -9.69
C ASN A 16 9.60 10.40 -9.60
N LEU A 17 8.92 9.27 -9.80
CA LEU A 17 9.52 7.93 -9.71
C LEU A 17 10.09 7.49 -11.06
N ALA A 18 11.14 6.67 -11.02
CA ALA A 18 11.90 6.32 -12.22
C ALA A 18 11.18 5.32 -13.14
N ASN A 19 10.28 4.50 -12.58
CA ASN A 19 9.58 3.46 -13.33
C ASN A 19 8.29 3.02 -12.63
N LEU A 20 7.47 2.25 -13.35
CA LEU A 20 6.19 1.73 -12.86
C LEU A 20 6.34 0.78 -11.67
N LYS A 21 7.48 0.08 -11.51
CA LYS A 21 7.70 -0.78 -10.36
C LYS A 21 7.78 0.04 -9.08
N GLN A 22 8.56 1.13 -9.07
CA GLN A 22 8.63 2.04 -7.93
C GLN A 22 7.26 2.66 -7.60
N ALA A 23 6.47 2.97 -8.63
CA ALA A 23 5.12 3.48 -8.42
C ALA A 23 4.18 2.42 -7.80
N ASP A 24 4.28 1.16 -8.22
CA ASP A 24 3.53 0.05 -7.62
C ASP A 24 3.96 -0.19 -6.17
N ASP A 25 5.27 -0.21 -5.89
CA ASP A 25 5.82 -0.36 -4.53
C ASP A 25 5.32 0.77 -3.61
N ALA A 26 5.39 2.02 -4.05
CA ALA A 26 4.90 3.18 -3.30
C ALA A 26 3.38 3.14 -3.08
N ALA A 27 2.60 2.81 -4.12
CA ALA A 27 1.15 2.69 -4.01
C ALA A 27 0.75 1.59 -3.01
N ARG A 28 1.42 0.44 -3.06
CA ARG A 28 1.19 -0.67 -2.12
C ARG A 28 1.47 -0.26 -0.68
N ALA A 29 2.58 0.42 -0.43
CA ALA A 29 2.91 0.93 0.90
C ALA A 29 1.80 1.86 1.42
N VAL A 30 1.41 2.87 0.64
CA VAL A 30 0.35 3.81 1.04
C VAL A 30 -0.99 3.11 1.26
N ILE A 31 -1.39 2.18 0.39
CA ILE A 31 -2.62 1.40 0.56
C ILE A 31 -2.56 0.58 1.84
N SER A 32 -1.46 -0.13 2.09
CA SER A 32 -1.25 -0.94 3.29
C SER A 32 -1.44 -0.12 4.57
N LEU A 33 -0.84 1.08 4.63
CA LEU A 33 -0.98 2.03 5.74
C LEU A 33 -2.40 2.57 5.88
N THR A 34 -3.01 2.92 4.75
CA THR A 34 -4.38 3.41 4.74
C THR A 34 -5.32 2.38 5.33
N LYS A 35 -5.18 1.10 4.92
CA LYS A 35 -6.01 0.00 5.44
C LYS A 35 -5.84 -0.21 6.94
N LEU A 36 -4.62 -0.11 7.45
CA LEU A 36 -4.36 -0.19 8.90
C LEU A 36 -5.13 0.90 9.67
N ILE A 37 -5.12 2.14 9.16
CA ILE A 37 -5.76 3.29 9.81
C ILE A 37 -7.29 3.21 9.76
N ILE A 38 -7.85 2.82 8.61
CA ILE A 38 -9.31 2.87 8.39
C ILE A 38 -10.05 1.60 8.82
N GLY A 39 -9.34 0.49 8.99
CA GLY A 39 -9.91 -0.81 9.32
C GLY A 39 -10.71 -1.46 8.18
N ASP A 40 -11.11 -2.71 8.40
CA ASP A 40 -11.68 -3.57 7.35
C ASP A 40 -12.99 -3.05 6.76
N GLU A 41 -13.89 -2.51 7.59
CA GLU A 41 -15.19 -2.04 7.13
C GLU A 41 -15.07 -0.89 6.13
N LEU A 42 -14.29 0.15 6.45
CA LEU A 42 -14.07 1.28 5.55
C LEU A 42 -13.23 0.87 4.34
N SER A 43 -12.26 -0.02 4.53
CA SER A 43 -11.45 -0.59 3.44
C SER A 43 -12.31 -1.30 2.39
N GLN A 44 -13.32 -2.08 2.84
CA GLN A 44 -14.24 -2.76 1.94
C GLN A 44 -15.13 -1.76 1.17
N ARG A 45 -15.62 -0.71 1.84
CA ARG A 45 -16.41 0.34 1.17
C ARG A 45 -15.61 1.05 0.06
N ILE A 46 -14.31 1.27 0.25
CA ILE A 46 -13.43 1.83 -0.80
C ILE A 46 -13.30 0.85 -1.98
N ALA A 47 -13.14 -0.44 -1.70
CA ALA A 47 -13.06 -1.48 -2.73
C ALA A 47 -14.33 -1.50 -3.61
N GLU A 48 -15.51 -1.45 -2.99
CA GLU A 48 -16.82 -1.51 -3.66
C GLU A 48 -17.08 -0.34 -4.61
N VAL A 49 -16.57 0.86 -4.31
CA VAL A 49 -16.72 2.04 -5.20
C VAL A 49 -15.61 2.15 -6.24
N SER A 50 -14.56 1.33 -6.13
CA SER A 50 -13.42 1.34 -7.05
C SER A 50 -13.72 0.59 -8.36
N PRO A 51 -13.16 1.03 -9.50
CA PRO A 51 -13.18 0.27 -10.75
C PRO A 51 -12.63 -1.16 -10.56
N PRO A 52 -13.12 -2.18 -11.29
CA PRO A 52 -12.75 -3.58 -11.06
C PRO A 52 -11.23 -3.85 -11.02
N ASP A 53 -10.48 -3.27 -11.95
CA ASP A 53 -9.02 -3.42 -12.04
C ASP A 53 -8.28 -2.82 -10.82
N LEU A 54 -8.77 -1.68 -10.31
CA LEU A 54 -8.20 -1.06 -9.10
C LEU A 54 -8.66 -1.76 -7.82
N ARG A 55 -9.89 -2.31 -7.81
CA ARG A 55 -10.43 -3.10 -6.71
C ARG A 55 -9.61 -4.35 -6.47
N GLU A 56 -9.30 -5.11 -7.52
CA GLU A 56 -8.48 -6.31 -7.42
C GLU A 56 -7.09 -5.98 -6.83
N GLY A 57 -6.47 -4.90 -7.32
CA GLY A 57 -5.23 -4.38 -6.76
C GLY A 57 -5.35 -4.03 -5.27
N TRP A 58 -6.40 -3.30 -4.89
CA TRP A 58 -6.68 -2.93 -3.50
C TRP A 58 -6.86 -4.16 -2.61
N GLU A 59 -7.75 -5.09 -2.97
CA GLU A 59 -8.07 -6.29 -2.19
C GLU A 59 -6.87 -7.23 -2.02
N SER A 60 -5.98 -7.30 -3.02
CA SER A 60 -4.76 -8.12 -2.95
C SER A 60 -3.73 -7.63 -1.91
N ILE A 61 -3.82 -6.37 -1.48
CA ILE A 61 -2.87 -5.77 -0.54
C ILE A 61 -3.38 -5.98 0.89
N ARG A 62 -2.58 -6.64 1.72
CA ARG A 62 -2.86 -6.76 3.17
C ARG A 62 -2.54 -5.45 3.87
N ALA A 63 -3.30 -5.12 4.91
CA ALA A 63 -2.94 -4.05 5.83
C ALA A 63 -1.61 -4.38 6.51
N ALA A 64 -0.79 -3.37 6.78
CA ALA A 64 0.36 -3.51 7.66
C ALA A 64 -0.13 -3.94 9.04
N GLN A 65 0.56 -4.87 9.70
CA GLN A 65 0.25 -5.17 11.09
C GLN A 65 0.96 -4.16 11.99
N MET A 66 0.36 -3.79 13.14
CA MET A 66 1.03 -2.91 14.10
C MET A 66 2.36 -3.52 14.57
N ASP A 67 2.39 -4.84 14.65
CA ASP A 67 3.55 -5.69 14.95
C ASP A 67 4.70 -5.45 13.94
N ASP A 68 4.37 -5.19 12.66
CA ASP A 68 5.36 -4.88 11.62
C ASP A 68 5.99 -3.49 11.86
N PHE A 69 5.20 -2.53 12.36
CA PHE A 69 5.67 -1.19 12.70
C PHE A 69 6.53 -1.16 13.95
N GLU A 70 6.11 -1.84 15.02
CA GLU A 70 6.92 -1.98 16.23
C GLU A 70 8.24 -2.68 15.91
N ARG A 71 8.21 -3.71 15.05
CA ARG A 71 9.42 -4.39 14.58
C ARG A 71 10.30 -3.47 13.74
N ASP A 72 9.75 -2.72 12.79
CA ASP A 72 10.53 -1.80 11.95
C ASP A 72 11.12 -0.62 12.75
N GLU A 73 10.38 -0.09 13.73
CA GLU A 73 10.87 0.94 14.66
C GLU A 73 11.96 0.36 15.57
N LEU A 74 11.79 -0.85 16.08
CA LEU A 74 12.82 -1.55 16.85
C LEU A 74 14.09 -1.78 16.01
N ILE A 75 13.97 -2.22 14.75
CA ILE A 75 15.11 -2.39 13.84
C ILE A 75 15.79 -1.05 13.56
N PHE A 76 15.03 0.03 13.37
CA PHE A 76 15.58 1.36 13.14
C PHE A 76 16.33 1.90 14.37
N GLU A 77 15.82 1.70 15.58
CA GLU A 77 16.45 2.17 16.81
C GLU A 77 17.63 1.30 17.25
N THR A 78 17.51 -0.03 17.12
CA THR A 78 18.48 -0.99 17.70
C THR A 78 19.39 -1.64 16.68
N GLY A 79 19.01 -1.65 15.39
CA GLY A 79 19.72 -2.38 14.33
C GLY A 79 19.55 -3.89 14.37
N GLU A 80 18.72 -4.44 15.28
CA GLU A 80 18.54 -5.88 15.46
C GLU A 80 17.26 -6.37 14.76
N VAL A 81 17.40 -7.33 13.85
CA VAL A 81 16.27 -8.06 13.27
C VAL A 81 15.90 -9.18 14.22
N SER A 82 14.74 -9.09 14.86
CA SER A 82 14.20 -10.19 15.69
C SER A 82 13.72 -11.32 14.78
N GLU A 83 14.60 -12.30 14.56
CA GLU A 83 14.27 -13.58 13.91
C GLU A 83 13.22 -14.31 14.76
N GLN A 84 12.11 -14.71 14.11
CA GLN A 84 11.12 -15.62 14.69
C GLN A 84 11.59 -17.07 14.58
#